data_AF-A0A2G7T397-F1
#
_entry.id   AF-A0A2G7T397-F1
#
_cell.length_a   1.000
_cell.length_b   1.000
_cell.length_c   1.000
_cell.angle_alpha   90.00
_cell.angle_beta   90.00
_cell.angle_gamma   90.00
#
_symmetry.space_group_name_H-M   'P 1'
#
loop_
_entity.id
_entity.type
_entity.pdbx_description
1 polymer ?
#
loop_
_entity_poly.entity_id
_entity_poly.type
_entity_poly.pdbx_seq_one_letter_code
_entity_poly.pdbx_strand_id
1 'polypeptide(L)'
;MTKKEKIEAARSGDALAIVTMRPISISLQEAARAVDLSESQIQKLVQTGDFPRPRQLSPRRVVFIVAEVEAWVMSRPTSTCLPPPDTGYGRAGKVVNTKSLSST
;
A
#
# COMPACT_ATOMS: atom_id res chain seq x y z
N MET A 1 -13.08 21.49 53.57
CA MET A 1 -12.73 21.07 52.19
C MET A 1 -12.10 19.70 52.25
N THR A 2 -12.91 18.67 52.03
CA THR A 2 -12.56 17.27 52.22
C THR A 2 -11.68 16.79 51.07
N LYS A 3 -10.68 15.95 51.40
CA LYS A 3 -9.68 15.38 50.47
C LYS A 3 -10.28 14.71 49.22
N LYS A 4 -11.58 14.40 49.24
CA LYS A 4 -12.37 13.85 48.14
C LYS A 4 -12.59 14.85 47.00
N GLU A 5 -12.77 16.15 47.27
CA GLU A 5 -12.89 17.18 46.21
C GLU A 5 -11.58 17.44 45.47
N LYS A 6 -10.43 17.32 46.16
CA LYS A 6 -9.11 17.56 45.55
C LYS A 6 -8.70 16.45 44.56
N ILE A 7 -9.27 15.26 44.67
CA ILE A 7 -9.03 14.13 43.75
C ILE A 7 -9.93 14.25 42.51
N GLU A 8 -11.11 14.87 42.63
CA GLU A 8 -12.06 15.03 41.53
C GLU A 8 -11.72 16.22 40.61
N ALA A 9 -11.18 17.31 41.18
CA ALA A 9 -10.66 18.44 40.41
C ALA A 9 -9.37 18.12 39.62
N ALA A 10 -8.66 17.03 39.95
CA ALA A 10 -7.47 16.57 39.22
C ALA A 10 -7.78 15.62 38.04
N ARG A 11 -9.07 15.31 37.80
CA ARG A 11 -9.52 14.52 36.65
C ARG A 11 -10.04 15.37 35.48
N SER A 12 -9.95 16.69 35.58
CA SER A 12 -10.40 17.62 34.53
C SER A 12 -9.20 18.28 33.87
N GLY A 13 -8.86 17.80 32.68
CA GLY A 13 -7.78 18.32 31.83
C GLY A 13 -6.98 17.18 31.22
N ASP A 14 -7.29 16.84 29.97
CA ASP A 14 -6.66 15.79 29.15
C ASP A 14 -6.89 14.36 29.61
N ALA A 15 -8.13 13.90 29.40
CA ALA A 15 -8.35 12.49 29.08
C ALA A 15 -7.36 12.10 27.98
N LEU A 16 -6.46 11.17 28.30
CA LEU A 16 -5.43 10.60 27.44
C LEU A 16 -6.03 10.14 26.12
N ALA A 17 -6.16 11.06 25.16
CA ALA A 17 -6.57 10.74 23.81
C ALA A 17 -5.41 9.98 23.18
N ILE A 18 -5.54 8.66 23.10
CA ILE A 18 -4.61 7.83 22.35
C ILE A 18 -4.81 8.20 20.87
N VAL A 19 -3.93 9.05 20.37
CA VAL A 19 -3.93 9.45 18.96
C VAL A 19 -3.30 8.32 18.15
N THR A 20 -4.12 7.49 17.53
CA THR A 20 -3.68 6.44 16.59
C THR A 20 -3.42 7.08 15.22
N MET A 21 -2.15 7.36 14.91
CA MET A 21 -1.75 7.89 13.61
C MET A 21 -1.21 6.79 12.69
N ARG A 22 -1.56 6.89 11.41
CA ARG A 22 -0.93 6.08 10.36
C ARG A 22 0.57 6.42 10.33
N PRO A 23 1.47 5.42 10.21
CA PRO A 23 2.89 5.70 10.04
C PRO A 23 3.12 6.59 8.82
N ILE A 24 3.93 7.64 8.99
CA ILE A 24 4.22 8.62 7.92
C ILE A 24 5.30 8.08 6.97
N SER A 25 6.27 7.35 7.51
CA SER A 25 7.41 6.82 6.77
C SER A 25 7.76 5.41 7.21
N ILE A 26 8.25 4.61 6.27
CA ILE A 26 8.61 3.20 6.45
C ILE A 26 10.01 2.91 5.92
N SER A 27 10.65 1.88 6.47
CA SER A 27 11.94 1.35 6.02
C SER A 27 11.82 0.58 4.69
N LEU A 28 12.95 0.22 4.07
CA LEU A 28 12.96 -0.61 2.86
C LEU A 28 12.28 -1.96 3.08
N GLN A 29 12.54 -2.60 4.22
CA GLN A 29 11.96 -3.90 4.56
C GLN A 29 10.44 -3.80 4.75
N GLU A 30 9.96 -2.73 5.39
CA GLU A 30 8.52 -2.49 5.55
C GLU A 30 7.86 -2.15 4.22
N ALA A 31 8.52 -1.37 3.36
CA ALA A 31 8.03 -1.10 2.00
C ALA A 31 7.91 -2.40 1.19
N ALA A 32 8.94 -3.26 1.23
CA ALA A 32 8.93 -4.59 0.61
C ALA A 32 7.72 -5.43 1.04
N ARG A 33 7.45 -5.47 2.36
CA ARG A 33 6.28 -6.17 2.90
C ARG A 33 4.96 -5.52 2.50
N ALA A 34 4.90 -4.19 2.43
CA ALA A 34 3.68 -3.46 2.09
C ALA A 34 3.26 -3.66 0.62
N VAL A 35 4.21 -3.79 -0.31
CA VAL A 35 3.93 -3.98 -1.74
C VAL A 35 4.12 -5.42 -2.23
N ASP A 36 4.39 -6.36 -1.32
CA ASP A 36 4.64 -7.78 -1.61
C ASP A 36 5.74 -8.02 -2.66
N LEU A 37 6.81 -7.20 -2.60
CA LEU A 37 7.99 -7.32 -3.46
C LEU A 37 9.24 -7.58 -2.63
N SER A 38 10.26 -8.20 -3.22
CA SER A 38 11.54 -8.33 -2.56
C SER A 38 12.28 -6.98 -2.48
N GLU A 39 13.11 -6.81 -1.45
CA GLU A 39 13.93 -5.60 -1.28
C GLU A 39 14.81 -5.31 -2.49
N SER A 40 15.34 -6.36 -3.13
CA SER A 40 16.18 -6.23 -4.33
C SER A 40 15.39 -5.77 -5.55
N GLN A 41 14.12 -6.15 -5.69
CA GLN A 41 13.25 -5.65 -6.75
C GLN A 41 12.94 -4.17 -6.54
N ILE A 42 12.63 -3.76 -5.31
CA ILE A 42 12.40 -2.34 -5.00
C ILE A 42 13.65 -1.50 -5.31
N GLN A 43 14.84 -1.95 -4.90
CA GLN A 43 16.08 -1.23 -5.20
C GLN A 43 16.31 -1.07 -6.70
N LYS A 44 16.00 -2.11 -7.50
CA LYS A 44 16.05 -2.02 -8.97
C LYS A 44 15.03 -1.01 -9.50
N LEU A 45 13.80 -1.03 -9.02
CA LEU A 45 12.75 -0.09 -9.46
C LEU A 45 13.06 1.36 -9.06
N VAL A 46 13.71 1.57 -7.91
CA VAL A 46 14.22 2.89 -7.52
C VAL A 46 15.33 3.35 -8.47
N GLN A 47 16.20 2.43 -8.89
CA GLN A 47 17.27 2.72 -9.84
C GLN A 47 16.73 3.03 -11.24
N THR A 48 15.69 2.34 -11.71
CA THR A 48 15.02 2.62 -12.98
C THR A 48 14.13 3.87 -12.93
N GLY A 49 13.80 4.34 -11.72
CA GLY A 49 12.93 5.49 -11.51
C GLY A 49 11.44 5.16 -11.51
N ASP A 50 11.09 3.87 -11.56
CA ASP A 50 9.71 3.39 -11.54
C ASP A 50 9.10 3.41 -10.12
N PHE A 51 9.92 3.33 -9.07
CA PHE A 51 9.48 3.36 -7.67
C PHE A 51 9.84 4.69 -6.99
N PRO A 52 9.05 5.18 -6.01
CA PRO A 52 9.35 6.39 -5.27
C PRO A 52 10.78 6.43 -4.73
N ARG A 53 11.45 7.57 -4.88
CA ARG A 53 12.83 7.74 -4.42
C ARG A 53 12.87 7.77 -2.89
N PRO A 54 13.75 6.99 -2.23
CA PRO A 54 13.88 7.04 -0.78
C PRO A 54 14.36 8.42 -0.33
N ARG A 55 13.81 8.88 0.80
CA ARG A 55 14.16 10.16 1.43
C ARG A 55 15.19 9.94 2.54
N GLN A 56 16.18 10.82 2.60
CA GLN A 56 17.19 10.80 3.64
C GLN A 56 16.64 11.45 4.92
N LEU A 57 16.47 10.64 5.97
CA LEU A 57 16.03 11.13 7.29
C LEU A 57 17.22 11.42 8.20
N SER A 58 18.31 10.67 8.04
CA SER A 58 19.59 10.90 8.69
C SER A 58 20.74 10.48 7.76
N PRO A 59 22.01 10.79 8.09
CA PRO A 59 23.14 10.43 7.23
C PRO A 59 23.21 8.94 6.87
N ARG A 60 22.73 8.05 7.75
CA ARG A 60 22.76 6.59 7.56
C ARG A 60 21.38 5.96 7.35
N ARG A 61 20.29 6.75 7.42
CA ARG A 61 18.92 6.23 7.35
C ARG A 61 18.14 6.87 6.24
N VAL A 62 17.64 6.01 5.36
CA VAL A 62 16.70 6.35 4.30
C VAL A 62 15.36 5.70 4.59
N VAL A 63 14.29 6.39 4.20
CA VAL A 63 12.90 5.94 4.41
C VAL A 63 12.05 6.26 3.18
N PHE A 64 10.97 5.53 3.03
CA PHE A 64 9.94 5.80 2.03
C PHE A 64 8.74 6.46 2.70
N ILE A 65 8.11 7.43 2.04
CA ILE A 65 6.86 8.02 2.52
C ILE A 65 5.71 7.09 2.18
N VAL A 66 4.87 6.79 3.18
CA VAL A 66 3.75 5.85 3.01
C VAL A 66 2.79 6.32 1.91
N ALA A 67 2.45 7.61 1.90
CA ALA A 67 1.56 8.18 0.88
C ALA A 67 2.09 8.03 -0.56
N GLU A 68 3.41 8.12 -0.76
CA GLU A 68 4.01 7.95 -2.10
C GLU A 68 3.98 6.49 -2.54
N VAL A 69 4.24 5.57 -1.61
CA VAL A 69 4.17 4.13 -1.87
C VAL A 69 2.72 3.72 -2.17
N GLU A 70 1.74 4.24 -1.42
CA GLU A 70 0.31 4.02 -1.68
C GLU A 70 -0.09 4.55 -3.07
N ALA A 71 0.30 5.79 -3.40
CA ALA A 71 0.03 6.38 -4.71
C ALA A 71 0.67 5.57 -5.84
N TRP A 72 1.88 5.05 -5.64
CA TRP A 72 2.54 4.18 -6.60
C TRP A 72 1.76 2.88 -6.84
N VAL A 73 1.30 2.21 -5.78
CA VAL A 73 0.47 0.99 -5.92
C VAL A 73 -0.83 1.30 -6.66
N MET A 74 -1.50 2.40 -6.29
CA MET A 74 -2.76 2.82 -6.92
C MET A 74 -2.59 3.18 -8.41
N SER A 75 -1.40 3.62 -8.82
CA SER A 75 -1.10 3.93 -10.22
C SER A 75 -0.92 2.69 -11.11
N ARG A 76 -0.77 1.49 -10.52
CA ARG A 76 -0.50 0.27 -11.29
C ARG A 76 -1.73 -0.15 -12.08
N PRO A 77 -1.55 -0.60 -13.33
CA PRO A 77 -2.67 -1.09 -14.14
C PRO A 77 -3.29 -2.32 -13.48
N THR A 78 -4.61 -2.46 -13.63
CA THR A 78 -5.32 -3.69 -13.25
C THR A 78 -4.74 -4.87 -14.00
N SER A 79 -4.51 -5.98 -13.31
CA SER A 79 -3.95 -7.18 -13.94
C SER A 79 -4.92 -7.72 -15.00
N THR A 80 -4.39 -7.94 -16.20
CA THR A 80 -5.11 -8.59 -17.30
C THR A 80 -4.87 -10.09 -17.33
N CYS A 81 -4.26 -10.65 -16.28
CA CYS A 81 -4.04 -12.08 -16.10
C CYS A 81 -5.37 -12.76 -15.75
N LEU A 82 -6.31 -12.68 -16.68
CA LEU A 82 -7.52 -13.46 -16.66
C LEU A 82 -7.14 -14.88 -17.09
N PRO A 83 -7.71 -15.91 -16.45
CA PRO A 83 -7.59 -17.25 -17.00
C PRO A 83 -8.11 -17.23 -18.45
N PRO A 84 -7.46 -17.93 -19.38
CA PRO A 84 -7.94 -18.01 -20.76
C PRO A 84 -9.44 -18.38 -20.83
N PRO A 85 -10.20 -17.87 -21.82
CA PRO A 85 -11.66 -18.00 -21.88
C PRO A 85 -12.23 -19.42 -21.76
N ASP A 86 -11.42 -20.45 -22.03
CA ASP A 86 -11.83 -21.86 -22.06
C ASP A 86 -11.15 -22.73 -20.99
N THR A 87 -10.63 -22.16 -19.88
CA THR A 87 -9.92 -22.95 -18.85
C THR A 87 -10.79 -23.92 -18.04
N GLY A 88 -12.09 -24.04 -18.30
CA GLY A 88 -12.97 -25.02 -17.64
C GLY A 88 -13.23 -24.79 -16.13
N TYR A 89 -12.50 -23.88 -15.48
CA TYR A 89 -12.72 -23.45 -14.11
C TYR A 89 -13.74 -22.32 -14.06
N GLY A 90 -14.96 -22.64 -13.63
CA GLY A 90 -16.03 -21.69 -13.34
C GLY A 90 -16.93 -21.41 -14.54
N ARG A 91 -18.20 -21.77 -14.44
CA ARG A 91 -19.21 -21.51 -15.47
C ARG A 91 -19.44 -19.99 -15.63
N ALA A 92 -18.93 -19.41 -16.71
CA ALA A 92 -19.57 -18.31 -17.43
C ALA A 92 -19.07 -18.27 -18.89
N GLY A 93 -19.79 -19.00 -19.75
CA GLY A 93 -20.09 -18.63 -21.13
C GLY A 93 -18.93 -18.38 -22.10
N LYS A 94 -18.74 -19.33 -23.02
CA LYS A 94 -18.05 -19.18 -24.31
C LYS A 94 -18.38 -17.83 -24.97
N VAL A 95 -17.42 -16.91 -25.07
CA VAL A 95 -17.59 -15.71 -25.92
C VAL A 95 -17.32 -16.09 -27.38
N VAL A 96 -18.30 -16.73 -28.01
CA VAL A 96 -18.34 -16.86 -29.47
C VAL A 96 -18.71 -15.51 -30.07
N ASN A 97 -17.75 -14.63 -30.31
CA ASN A 97 -18.00 -13.47 -31.15
C ASN A 97 -17.54 -13.73 -32.60
N THR A 98 -18.56 -13.79 -33.45
CA THR A 98 -18.59 -13.99 -34.90
C THR A 98 -17.88 -12.87 -35.65
N LYS A 99 -16.58 -13.00 -35.94
CA LYS A 99 -15.95 -12.11 -36.94
C LYS A 99 -14.74 -12.75 -37.64
N SER A 100 -15.01 -13.69 -38.54
CA SER A 100 -14.17 -13.97 -39.72
C SER A 100 -14.95 -14.77 -40.76
N LEU A 101 -16.05 -14.17 -41.23
CA LEU A 101 -16.43 -14.32 -42.64
C LEU A 101 -15.40 -13.54 -43.45
N SER A 102 -14.38 -14.19 -44.01
CA SER A 102 -13.71 -13.77 -45.25
C SER A 102 -12.55 -14.70 -45.63
N SER A 103 -12.54 -15.09 -46.92
CA SER A 103 -11.43 -15.60 -47.76
C SER A 103 -10.95 -17.02 -47.46
N THR A 104 -10.91 -17.99 -48.39
CA THR A 104 -10.99 -18.02 -49.86
C THR A 104 -11.46 -19.42 -50.27
#